data_AF-A0A1C4F4B7-F1
#
_entry.id   AF-A0A1C4F4B7-F1
#
_cell.length_a   1.000
_cell.length_b   1.000
_cell.length_c   1.000
_cell.angle_alpha   90.00
_cell.angle_beta   90.00
_cell.angle_gamma   90.00
#
_symmetry.space_group_name_H-M   'P 1'
#
loop_
_entity.id
_entity.type
_entity.pdbx_description
1 polymer ?
#
loop_
_entity_poly.entity_id
_entity_poly.type
_entity_poly.pdbx_seq_one_letter_code
_entity_poly.pdbx_strand_id
1 'polypeptide(L)'
;MNKSSYEPEAGKSFAEKIDALKKDLDTIEAHHQDFFGPRGDRLADHYIFDDDITKRGFRFQQDSDLPDAIKEECLRAYEKAFGGKD
;
A
#
# COMPACT_ATOMS: atom_id res chain seq x y z
N MET A 1 -6.14 -6.80 -34.59
CA MET A 1 -5.75 -6.93 -33.16
C MET A 1 -5.37 -5.53 -32.68
N ASN A 2 -6.30 -4.83 -32.02
CA ASN A 2 -6.09 -3.47 -31.54
C ASN A 2 -4.98 -3.45 -30.48
N LYS A 3 -3.79 -2.96 -30.84
CA LYS A 3 -2.81 -2.48 -29.87
C LYS A 3 -3.27 -1.09 -29.43
N SER A 4 -4.08 -1.05 -28.38
CA SER A 4 -4.38 0.20 -27.69
C SER A 4 -3.12 0.63 -26.94
N SER A 5 -2.22 1.34 -27.63
CA SER A 5 -1.12 2.07 -26.99
C SER A 5 -1.74 3.21 -26.20
N TYR A 6 -2.06 2.94 -24.93
CA TYR A 6 -2.19 4.00 -23.95
C TYR A 6 -0.78 4.22 -23.40
N GLU A 7 -0.09 5.22 -23.92
CA GLU A 7 1.10 5.76 -23.29
C GLU A 7 0.61 6.65 -22.13
N PRO A 8 0.77 6.27 -20.84
CA PRO A 8 0.52 7.23 -19.78
C PRO A 8 1.69 8.20 -19.75
N GLU A 9 1.35 9.47 -20.00
CA GLU A 9 2.16 10.66 -19.85
C GLU A 9 2.94 10.66 -18.52
N ALA A 10 4.07 11.36 -18.52
CA ALA A 10 5.11 11.50 -17.50
C ALA A 10 4.64 11.82 -16.05
N GLY A 11 3.93 10.89 -15.43
CA GLY A 11 3.75 10.76 -13.98
C GLY A 11 4.24 9.38 -13.60
N LYS A 12 4.99 9.27 -12.48
CA LYS A 12 5.52 7.99 -11.96
C LYS A 12 4.56 6.85 -12.27
N SER A 13 5.05 5.86 -13.02
CA SER A 13 4.22 4.76 -13.51
C SER A 13 3.46 4.14 -12.33
N PHE A 14 2.26 3.63 -12.56
CA PHE A 14 1.47 2.98 -11.51
C PHE A 14 2.30 1.96 -10.71
N ALA A 15 3.17 1.21 -11.41
CA ALA A 15 4.17 0.32 -10.82
C ALA A 15 5.16 1.03 -9.86
N GLU A 16 5.66 2.22 -10.20
CA GLU A 16 6.55 3.00 -9.32
C GLU A 16 5.82 3.53 -8.08
N LYS A 17 4.53 3.86 -8.20
CA LYS A 17 3.71 4.25 -7.05
C LYS A 17 3.47 3.06 -6.11
N ILE A 18 3.26 1.87 -6.66
CA ILE A 18 3.16 0.63 -5.88
C ILE A 18 4.48 0.32 -5.18
N ASP A 19 5.60 0.43 -5.90
CA ASP A 19 6.93 0.20 -5.32
C ASP A 19 7.22 1.17 -4.17
N ALA A 20 6.94 2.46 -4.37
CA ALA A 20 7.05 3.48 -3.33
C ALA A 20 6.15 3.17 -2.13
N LEU A 21 4.89 2.78 -2.36
CA LEU A 21 3.98 2.39 -1.29
C LEU A 21 4.51 1.18 -0.51
N LYS A 22 4.93 0.12 -1.20
CA LYS A 22 5.49 -1.08 -0.55
C LYS A 22 6.69 -0.73 0.32
N LYS A 23 7.53 0.19 -0.13
CA LYS A 23 8.68 0.67 0.64
C LYS A 23 8.30 1.50 1.86
N ASP A 24 7.30 2.40 1.74
CA ASP A 24 6.74 3.11 2.90
C ASP A 24 6.12 2.11 3.89
N LEU A 25 5.40 1.09 3.43
CA LEU A 25 4.82 0.04 4.29
C LEU A 25 5.90 -0.80 5.00
N ASP A 26 6.98 -1.20 4.32
CA ASP A 26 8.13 -1.89 4.92
C ASP A 26 8.82 -1.02 5.99
N THR A 27 8.90 0.29 5.74
CA THR A 27 9.44 1.25 6.71
C THR A 27 8.55 1.34 7.96
N ILE A 28 7.22 1.33 7.79
CA ILE A 28 6.26 1.29 8.91
C ILE A 28 6.44 -0.02 9.68
N GLU A 29 6.52 -1.16 9.02
CA GLU A 29 6.80 -2.45 9.68
C GLU A 29 8.09 -2.41 10.51
N ALA A 30 9.18 -1.88 9.93
CA ALA A 30 10.46 -1.76 10.61
C ALA A 30 10.43 -0.78 11.80
N HIS A 31 9.66 0.31 11.70
CA HIS A 31 9.44 1.25 12.79
C HIS A 31 8.66 0.60 13.95
N HIS A 32 7.71 -0.28 13.61
CA HIS A 32 6.90 -1.04 14.56
C HIS A 32 7.43 -2.47 14.78
N GLN A 33 8.73 -2.71 14.61
CA GLN A 33 9.35 -4.04 14.75
C GLN A 33 9.16 -4.65 16.16
N ASP A 34 8.97 -3.83 17.18
CA ASP A 34 8.69 -4.28 18.55
C ASP A 34 7.32 -4.97 18.65
N PHE A 35 6.37 -4.58 17.80
CA PHE A 35 5.06 -5.20 17.70
C PHE A 35 5.08 -6.43 16.79
N PHE A 36 5.70 -6.33 15.61
CA PHE A 36 5.73 -7.41 14.62
C PHE A 36 6.73 -8.52 14.96
N GLY A 37 7.89 -8.16 15.51
CA GLY A 37 8.97 -9.07 15.88
C GLY A 37 8.54 -10.24 16.79
N PRO A 38 7.92 -10.01 17.96
CA PRO A 38 7.50 -11.09 18.84
C PRO A 38 6.31 -11.89 18.29
N ARG A 39 5.50 -11.30 17.39
CA ARG A 39 4.37 -11.98 16.75
C ARG A 39 4.81 -12.87 15.59
N GLY A 40 5.93 -12.52 14.94
CA GLY A 40 6.38 -13.17 13.71
C GLY A 40 5.49 -12.88 12.50
N ASP A 41 4.50 -12.00 12.66
CA ASP A 41 3.60 -11.53 11.61
C ASP A 41 4.24 -10.36 10.85
N ARG A 42 3.87 -10.21 9.58
CA ARG A 42 4.29 -9.08 8.75
C ARG A 42 3.12 -8.14 8.52
N LEU A 43 3.41 -6.86 8.34
CA LEU A 43 2.40 -5.88 7.96
C LEU A 43 1.66 -6.32 6.69
N ALA A 44 2.40 -6.93 5.74
CA ALA A 44 1.87 -7.52 4.51
C ALA A 44 0.77 -8.59 4.72
N ASP A 45 0.77 -9.29 5.85
CA ASP A 45 -0.24 -10.29 6.20
C ASP A 45 -1.52 -9.65 6.76
N HIS A 46 -1.53 -8.36 7.06
CA HIS A 46 -2.67 -7.69 7.69
C HIS A 46 -3.44 -6.75 6.76
N TYR A 47 -2.95 -6.49 5.55
CA TYR A 47 -3.65 -5.68 4.56
C TYR A 47 -3.86 -6.41 3.24
N ILE A 48 -4.84 -5.93 2.48
CA ILE A 48 -5.12 -6.34 1.12
C ILE A 48 -4.91 -5.10 0.26
N PHE A 49 -3.93 -5.20 -0.64
CA PHE A 49 -3.70 -4.22 -1.69
C PHE A 49 -4.29 -4.78 -2.99
N ASP A 50 -5.41 -4.20 -3.41
CA ASP A 50 -6.06 -4.52 -4.68
C ASP A 50 -5.35 -3.70 -5.78
N ASP A 51 -4.52 -4.38 -6.57
CA ASP A 51 -3.79 -3.81 -7.70
C ASP A 51 -4.68 -3.67 -8.96
N ASP A 52 -5.85 -4.31 -8.95
CA ASP A 52 -6.73 -4.37 -10.12
C ASP A 52 -7.26 -2.98 -10.49
N ILE A 53 -7.14 -2.63 -11.76
CA ILE A 53 -7.52 -1.31 -12.30
C ILE A 53 -8.98 -0.95 -11.98
N THR A 54 -9.86 -1.95 -11.81
CA THR A 54 -11.29 -1.75 -11.52
C THR A 54 -11.62 -1.65 -10.03
N LYS A 55 -10.71 -2.09 -9.15
CA LYS A 55 -10.93 -2.18 -7.69
C LYS A 55 -9.80 -1.62 -6.85
N ARG A 56 -8.90 -0.82 -7.45
CA ARG A 56 -7.75 -0.19 -6.78
C ARG A 56 -8.11 0.29 -5.39
N GLY A 57 -7.53 -0.36 -4.40
CA GLY A 57 -7.93 -0.15 -3.01
C GLY A 57 -6.93 -0.73 -2.05
N PHE A 58 -6.69 0.00 -0.97
CA PHE A 58 -5.95 -0.49 0.17
C PHE A 58 -6.91 -0.62 1.34
N ARG A 59 -6.98 -1.82 1.91
CA ARG A 59 -7.85 -2.11 3.05
C ARG A 59 -7.16 -3.06 4.00
N PHE A 60 -7.51 -3.02 5.27
CA PHE A 60 -7.06 -4.01 6.23
C PHE A 60 -7.94 -5.25 6.21
N GLN A 61 -7.37 -6.38 6.60
CA GLN A 61 -8.15 -7.57 6.89
C GLN A 61 -9.09 -7.31 8.08
N GLN A 62 -10.27 -7.94 8.09
CA GLN A 62 -11.22 -7.78 9.21
C GLN A 62 -10.68 -8.36 10.52
N ASP A 63 -9.85 -9.39 10.42
CA ASP A 63 -9.13 -10.00 11.55
C ASP A 63 -7.83 -9.27 11.90
N SER A 64 -7.57 -8.10 11.28
CA SER A 64 -6.36 -7.33 11.53
C SER A 64 -6.37 -6.75 12.94
N ASP A 65 -5.60 -7.39 13.81
CA ASP A 65 -5.27 -6.92 15.17
C ASP A 65 -4.27 -5.76 15.17
N LEU A 66 -4.01 -5.14 14.02
CA LEU A 66 -3.14 -3.97 13.95
C LEU A 66 -3.76 -2.83 14.77
N PRO A 67 -2.97 -2.14 15.61
CA PRO A 67 -3.41 -0.94 16.28
C PRO A 67 -3.75 0.15 15.27
N ASP A 68 -4.71 1.01 15.62
CA ASP A 68 -5.17 2.09 14.75
C ASP A 68 -4.03 3.02 14.32
N ALA A 69 -3.02 3.24 15.17
CA ALA A 69 -1.84 4.02 14.83
C ALA A 69 -1.11 3.46 13.59
N ILE A 70 -0.87 2.14 13.52
CA ILE A 70 -0.22 1.51 12.37
C ILE A 70 -1.14 1.56 11.15
N LYS A 71 -2.45 1.33 11.35
CA LYS A 71 -3.45 1.41 10.28
C LYS A 71 -3.49 2.80 9.64
N GLU A 72 -3.48 3.86 10.45
CA GLU A 72 -3.43 5.24 10.00
C GLU A 72 -2.16 5.56 9.21
N GLU A 73 -0.98 5.10 9.66
CA GLU A 73 0.28 5.34 8.93
C GLU A 73 0.25 4.70 7.53
N CYS A 74 -0.26 3.48 7.42
CA CYS A 74 -0.37 2.79 6.13
C CYS A 74 -1.39 3.47 5.20
N LEU A 75 -2.51 3.95 5.74
CA LEU A 75 -3.50 4.71 4.97
C LEU A 75 -2.89 6.01 4.44
N ARG A 76 -2.14 6.74 5.28
CA ARG A 76 -1.42 7.96 4.86
C ARG A 76 -0.38 7.67 3.78
N ALA A 77 0.35 6.55 3.88
CA ALA A 77 1.27 6.12 2.84
C ALA A 77 0.54 5.83 1.52
N TYR A 78 -0.61 5.16 1.57
CA TYR A 78 -1.46 4.92 0.42
C TYR A 78 -2.00 6.22 -0.20
N GLU A 79 -2.51 7.15 0.61
CA GLU A 79 -2.98 8.45 0.15
C GLU A 79 -1.85 9.31 -0.43
N LYS A 80 -0.64 9.25 0.13
CA LYS A 80 0.54 9.92 -0.45
C LYS A 80 0.93 9.37 -1.82
N ALA A 81 0.80 8.05 -2.02
CA ALA A 81 1.13 7.40 -3.29
C ALA A 81 0.02 7.54 -4.34
N PHE A 82 -1.24 7.44 -3.93
CA PHE A 82 -2.42 7.33 -4.81
C PHE A 82 -3.50 8.39 -4.60
N GLY A 83 -3.60 8.98 -3.41
CA GLY A 83 -4.59 9.98 -3.00
C GLY A 83 -4.33 11.38 -3.56
N GLY A 84 -3.82 11.46 -4.80
CA GLY A 84 -3.72 12.70 -5.53
C GLY A 84 -5.09 13.36 -5.63
N LYS A 85 -5.36 14.33 -4.75
CA LYS A 85 -6.25 15.44 -5.05
C LYS A 85 -5.48 16.38 -5.98
N ASP A 86 -6.13 16.70 -7.09
CA ASP A 86 -5.90 17.84 -7.99
C ASP A 86 -5.00 18.96 -7.45
#